data_AF-A0A956AWA3-F1
#
_entry.id   AF-A0A956AWA3-F1
#
_cell.length_a   1.000
_cell.length_b   1.000
_cell.length_c   1.000
_cell.angle_alpha   90.00
_cell.angle_beta   90.00
_cell.angle_gamma   90.00
#
_symmetry.space_group_name_H-M   'P 1'
#
loop_
_entity.id
_entity.type
_entity.pdbx_description
1 polymer ?
#
loop_
_entity_poly.entity_id
_entity_poly.type
_entity_poly.pdbx_seq_one_letter_code
_entity_poly.pdbx_strand_id
1 'polypeptide(L)'
;GDATHLETACTAPSGYVASSTDCDDTSATVHPNAPELCDGRDNDCDDSIPADEADADGDGYSGEEGDCDDGDAAINPDAVEICDGEDNDFDGRIDEALADDPYIGVACQVGFGRCATPSVTGCVQDEPTCLTEVELGEAMDEICNELDDDCDGLTDEGVGEPVMARALAPGRNPVLARREDGYLMAW
;
A
#
# COMPACT_ATOMS: atom_id res chain seq x y z
N GLY A 1 -14.76 45.04 -0.19
CA GLY A 1 -14.83 46.32 0.54
C GLY A 1 -13.92 46.17 1.73
N ASP A 2 -13.11 47.19 2.04
CA ASP A 2 -12.36 47.24 3.30
C ASP A 2 -13.38 47.37 4.46
N ALA A 3 -13.14 46.78 5.63
CA ALA A 3 -13.98 46.96 6.82
C ALA A 3 -14.16 48.45 7.23
N THR A 4 -13.37 49.34 6.63
CA THR A 4 -13.47 50.80 6.74
C THR A 4 -14.00 51.54 5.50
N HIS A 5 -14.39 50.83 4.44
CA HIS A 5 -14.84 51.42 3.16
C HIS A 5 -16.20 50.86 2.70
N LEU A 6 -17.27 51.43 3.27
CA LEU A 6 -18.66 51.21 2.86
C LEU A 6 -19.00 52.10 1.64
N GLU A 7 -18.89 51.56 0.43
CA GLU A 7 -19.56 52.17 -0.73
C GLU A 7 -21.01 51.67 -0.82
N THR A 8 -21.96 52.60 -0.70
CA THR A 8 -23.39 52.29 -0.82
C THR A 8 -23.78 52.18 -2.29
N ALA A 9 -23.88 50.94 -2.80
CA ALA A 9 -24.45 50.65 -4.11
C ALA A 9 -25.86 50.03 -3.98
N CYS A 10 -26.79 50.41 -4.85
CA CYS A 10 -28.17 49.90 -4.84
C CYS A 10 -28.31 48.48 -5.44
N THR A 11 -27.25 47.94 -6.04
CA THR A 11 -27.18 46.58 -6.60
C THR A 11 -25.74 46.08 -6.50
N ALA A 12 -25.53 44.84 -6.05
CA ALA A 12 -24.21 44.23 -5.98
C ALA A 12 -23.55 44.17 -7.38
N PRO A 13 -22.28 44.58 -7.54
CA PRO A 13 -21.56 44.42 -8.80
C PRO A 13 -21.44 42.93 -9.17
N SER A 14 -21.44 42.61 -10.46
CA SER A 14 -21.26 41.23 -10.93
C SER A 14 -19.91 40.67 -10.49
N GLY A 15 -19.92 39.59 -9.70
CA GLY A 15 -18.73 38.99 -9.10
C GLY A 15 -18.61 39.15 -7.59
N TYR A 16 -19.52 39.89 -6.93
CA TYR A 16 -19.50 40.11 -5.49
C TYR A 16 -20.72 39.44 -4.82
N VAL A 17 -20.49 38.72 -3.71
CA VAL A 17 -21.56 38.16 -2.88
C VAL A 17 -22.04 39.25 -1.91
N ALA A 18 -23.36 39.40 -1.74
CA ALA A 18 -23.95 40.46 -0.91
C ALA A 18 -23.76 40.27 0.61
N SER A 19 -22.92 39.33 1.03
CA SER A 19 -22.75 38.99 2.44
C SER A 19 -21.60 39.79 3.01
N SER A 20 -21.87 40.65 3.99
CA SER A 20 -20.86 41.42 4.74
C SER A 20 -19.96 40.56 5.64
N THR A 21 -19.89 39.26 5.36
CA THR A 21 -19.15 38.24 6.10
C THR A 21 -18.02 37.66 5.25
N ASP A 22 -17.93 38.00 3.96
CA ASP A 22 -16.79 37.69 3.12
C ASP A 22 -15.62 38.63 3.47
N CYS A 23 -14.54 38.05 3.97
CA CYS A 23 -13.36 38.76 4.47
C CYS A 23 -12.36 39.11 3.34
N ASP A 24 -12.42 38.44 2.18
CA ASP A 24 -11.64 38.80 0.98
C ASP A 24 -12.44 38.59 -0.32
N ASP A 25 -13.19 39.64 -0.69
CA ASP A 25 -13.95 39.74 -1.96
C ASP A 25 -13.12 39.53 -3.26
N THR A 26 -11.78 39.46 -3.16
CA THR A 26 -10.90 39.25 -4.32
C THR A 26 -10.46 37.80 -4.49
N SER A 27 -10.72 36.96 -3.50
CA SER A 27 -10.38 35.55 -3.50
C SER A 27 -11.64 34.68 -3.54
N ALA A 28 -11.69 33.73 -4.48
CA ALA A 28 -12.79 32.77 -4.52
C ALA A 28 -12.67 31.67 -3.46
N THR A 29 -11.52 31.57 -2.78
CA THR A 29 -11.24 30.57 -1.75
C THR A 29 -11.36 31.12 -0.35
N VAL A 30 -11.59 32.43 -0.18
CA VAL A 30 -11.77 33.07 1.10
C VAL A 30 -13.22 33.53 1.19
N HIS A 31 -14.03 32.86 2.00
CA HIS A 31 -15.44 33.17 2.19
C HIS A 31 -16.00 32.41 3.41
N PRO A 32 -17.14 32.84 3.98
CA PRO A 32 -17.77 32.16 5.12
C PRO A 32 -17.88 30.64 4.94
N ASN A 33 -17.31 29.87 5.87
CA ASN A 33 -17.28 28.40 5.86
C ASN A 33 -16.52 27.78 4.66
N ALA A 34 -15.53 28.48 4.08
CA ALA A 34 -14.58 27.85 3.18
C ALA A 34 -13.78 26.76 3.91
N PRO A 35 -13.25 25.74 3.21
CA PRO A 35 -12.17 24.94 3.76
C PRO A 35 -10.93 25.81 3.94
N GLU A 36 -10.25 25.64 5.06
CA GLU A 36 -8.93 26.21 5.32
C GLU A 36 -7.90 25.52 4.41
N LEU A 37 -7.05 26.33 3.77
CA LEU A 37 -6.15 25.89 2.70
C LEU A 37 -4.70 25.78 3.13
N CYS A 38 -4.42 25.86 4.45
CA CYS A 38 -3.07 25.83 5.00
C CYS A 38 -2.19 26.89 4.31
N ASP A 39 -2.72 28.12 4.17
CA ASP A 39 -2.02 29.23 3.51
C ASP A 39 -1.75 30.40 4.47
N GLY A 40 -1.95 30.18 5.78
CA GLY A 40 -1.74 31.15 6.84
C GLY A 40 -2.77 32.27 6.82
N ARG A 41 -3.92 32.03 6.17
CA ARG A 41 -5.03 32.97 6.07
C ARG A 41 -6.27 32.30 6.58
N ASP A 42 -7.06 33.08 7.31
CA ASP A 42 -8.46 32.80 7.60
C ASP A 42 -9.25 32.69 6.27
N ASN A 43 -9.37 31.48 5.72
CA ASN A 43 -10.11 31.23 4.49
C ASN A 43 -11.61 31.17 4.77
N ASP A 44 -12.03 30.76 5.96
CA ASP A 44 -13.44 30.56 6.31
C ASP A 44 -14.12 31.80 6.92
N CYS A 45 -13.37 32.88 7.11
CA CYS A 45 -13.76 34.18 7.64
C CYS A 45 -14.37 34.13 9.04
N ASP A 46 -13.85 33.29 9.94
CA ASP A 46 -14.29 33.19 11.34
C ASP A 46 -13.47 34.00 12.36
N ASP A 47 -12.55 34.85 11.87
CA ASP A 47 -11.57 35.65 12.63
C ASP A 47 -10.57 34.78 13.42
N SER A 48 -10.41 33.51 13.04
CA SER A 48 -9.38 32.62 13.56
C SER A 48 -8.58 31.98 12.43
N ILE A 49 -7.28 31.90 12.67
CA ILE A 49 -6.42 31.01 11.90
C ILE A 49 -6.43 29.68 12.67
N PRO A 50 -6.75 28.55 12.02
CA PRO A 50 -6.74 27.24 12.66
C PRO A 50 -5.41 26.97 13.37
N ALA A 51 -5.46 26.21 14.46
CA ALA A 51 -4.25 25.91 15.23
C ALA A 51 -3.23 25.11 14.41
N ASP A 52 -3.74 24.38 13.43
CA ASP A 52 -3.09 23.60 12.38
C ASP A 52 -2.42 24.45 11.28
N GLU A 53 -2.50 25.78 11.35
CA GLU A 53 -1.62 26.68 10.60
C GLU A 53 -0.52 27.31 11.48
N ALA A 54 -0.41 26.89 12.75
CA ALA A 54 0.76 27.17 13.59
C ALA A 54 1.79 26.03 13.43
N ASP A 55 2.86 26.04 14.24
CA ASP A 55 3.75 24.90 14.47
C ASP A 55 3.37 24.34 15.85
N ALA A 56 2.36 23.48 15.90
CA ALA A 56 1.76 22.96 17.12
C ALA A 56 2.50 21.73 17.67
N ASP A 57 3.15 20.94 16.82
CA ASP A 57 3.94 19.77 17.25
C ASP A 57 5.44 20.07 17.49
N GLY A 58 5.93 21.21 17.00
CA GLY A 58 7.27 21.72 17.26
C GLY A 58 8.36 21.13 16.35
N ASP A 59 8.01 20.58 15.19
CA ASP A 59 8.98 20.04 14.23
C ASP A 59 9.69 21.12 13.40
N GLY A 60 9.14 22.34 13.43
CA GLY A 60 9.68 23.52 12.76
C GLY A 60 9.10 23.79 11.38
N TYR A 61 8.08 23.04 10.99
CA TYR A 61 7.15 23.31 9.90
C TYR A 61 5.81 23.75 10.48
N SER A 62 5.04 24.44 9.65
CA SER A 62 3.69 24.90 9.97
C SER A 62 2.84 24.73 8.72
N GLY A 63 1.53 24.91 8.84
CA GLY A 63 0.63 24.89 7.67
C GLY A 63 1.13 25.75 6.51
N GLU A 64 1.71 26.94 6.77
CA GLU A 64 2.26 27.82 5.73
C GLU A 64 3.53 27.29 5.03
N GLU A 65 4.24 26.36 5.66
CA GLU A 65 5.44 25.71 5.13
C GLU A 65 5.14 24.39 4.43
N GLY A 66 3.88 23.92 4.48
CA GLY A 66 3.40 22.70 3.81
C GLY A 66 3.10 21.54 4.76
N ASP A 67 3.19 21.76 6.08
CA ASP A 67 2.84 20.76 7.09
C ASP A 67 1.37 20.90 7.50
N CYS A 68 0.51 20.14 6.82
CA CYS A 68 -0.93 20.20 7.00
C CYS A 68 -1.46 19.20 8.05
N ASP A 69 -0.58 18.43 8.71
CA ASP A 69 -0.88 17.64 9.91
C ASP A 69 0.02 18.07 11.06
N ASP A 70 -0.18 19.31 11.47
CA ASP A 70 0.48 20.00 12.59
C ASP A 70 0.25 19.32 13.97
N GLY A 71 -0.44 18.18 13.99
CA GLY A 71 -0.56 17.29 15.14
C GLY A 71 0.48 16.18 15.19
N ASP A 72 1.24 15.96 14.11
CA ASP A 72 2.17 14.86 13.94
C ASP A 72 3.51 15.28 13.29
N ALA A 73 4.50 15.53 14.14
CA ALA A 73 5.86 15.91 13.77
C ALA A 73 6.61 14.91 12.87
N ALA A 74 6.03 13.74 12.58
CA ALA A 74 6.55 12.79 11.61
C ALA A 74 6.11 13.07 10.17
N ILE A 75 5.14 13.96 9.97
CA ILE A 75 4.53 14.27 8.69
C ILE A 75 4.81 15.75 8.39
N ASN A 76 5.71 16.05 7.46
CA ASN A 76 6.10 17.41 7.12
C ASN A 76 6.91 17.44 5.81
N PRO A 77 7.08 18.59 5.15
CA PRO A 77 7.78 18.71 3.85
C PRO A 77 9.19 18.13 3.72
N ASP A 78 9.89 17.90 4.84
CA ASP A 78 11.23 17.31 4.87
C ASP A 78 11.23 15.85 5.36
N ALA A 79 10.05 15.29 5.68
CA ALA A 79 9.89 13.92 6.07
C ALA A 79 10.30 12.98 4.93
N VAL A 80 10.70 11.77 5.30
CA VAL A 80 11.00 10.71 4.34
C VAL A 80 9.74 9.88 4.17
N GLU A 81 9.28 9.77 2.94
CA GLU A 81 8.26 8.81 2.54
C GLU A 81 8.63 7.38 2.97
N ILE A 82 7.74 6.76 3.73
CA ILE A 82 7.81 5.35 4.09
C ILE A 82 6.58 4.64 3.53
N CYS A 83 6.70 3.34 3.26
CA CYS A 83 5.60 2.55 2.73
C CYS A 83 4.57 2.26 3.84
N ASP A 84 3.67 3.22 4.09
CA ASP A 84 2.57 3.13 5.05
C ASP A 84 1.23 3.66 4.50
N GLY A 85 1.21 4.15 3.26
CA GLY A 85 0.02 4.65 2.58
C GLY A 85 -0.41 6.05 3.00
N GLU A 86 0.42 6.75 3.77
CA GLU A 86 0.30 8.17 4.08
C GLU A 86 1.20 9.00 3.14
N ASP A 87 0.94 10.31 3.07
CA ASP A 87 1.79 11.30 2.38
C ASP A 87 2.64 11.95 3.47
N ASN A 88 3.80 11.35 3.80
CA ASN A 88 4.62 11.79 4.92
C ASN A 88 5.24 13.17 4.65
N ASP A 89 5.57 13.48 3.38
CA ASP A 89 6.20 14.72 2.97
C ASP A 89 5.24 15.80 2.42
N PHE A 90 3.94 15.51 2.41
CA PHE A 90 2.87 16.39 1.93
C PHE A 90 3.10 16.96 0.51
N ASP A 91 3.85 16.26 -0.38
CA ASP A 91 4.01 16.69 -1.78
C ASP A 91 2.73 16.52 -2.63
N GLY A 92 1.73 15.84 -2.07
CA GLY A 92 0.46 15.49 -2.72
C GLY A 92 0.51 14.16 -3.47
N ARG A 93 1.49 13.33 -3.16
CA ARG A 93 1.61 11.94 -3.61
C ARG A 93 1.75 11.05 -2.38
N ILE A 94 1.64 9.75 -2.60
CA ILE A 94 1.63 8.77 -1.51
C ILE A 94 2.67 7.73 -1.90
N ASP A 95 3.55 7.39 -0.96
CA ASP A 95 4.60 6.38 -1.08
C ASP A 95 5.51 6.58 -2.31
N GLU A 96 5.81 7.83 -2.70
CA GLU A 96 6.88 8.11 -3.65
C GLU A 96 8.24 8.12 -2.97
N ALA A 97 9.32 8.37 -3.72
CA ALA A 97 10.65 8.60 -3.15
C ALA A 97 11.18 7.55 -2.14
N LEU A 98 10.61 6.34 -2.08
CA LEU A 98 10.90 5.22 -1.16
C LEU A 98 12.35 4.69 -1.19
N ALA A 99 13.26 5.34 -1.92
CA ALA A 99 14.68 5.01 -1.91
C ALA A 99 15.33 5.24 -0.53
N ASP A 100 14.73 6.13 0.28
CA ASP A 100 15.20 6.44 1.64
C ASP A 100 14.45 5.65 2.74
N ASP A 101 13.37 4.93 2.40
CA ASP A 101 12.70 3.99 3.30
C ASP A 101 13.65 2.82 3.66
N PRO A 102 13.94 2.58 4.96
CA PRO A 102 14.87 1.55 5.40
C PRO A 102 14.42 0.10 5.10
N TYR A 103 13.16 -0.13 4.75
CA TYR A 103 12.58 -1.44 4.45
C TYR A 103 12.44 -1.72 2.95
N ILE A 104 12.48 -0.68 2.10
CA ILE A 104 12.35 -0.80 0.64
C ILE A 104 13.72 -1.02 -0.01
N GLY A 105 13.75 -1.81 -1.09
CA GLY A 105 14.99 -2.18 -1.78
C GLY A 105 15.90 -3.13 -0.99
N VAL A 106 15.46 -3.58 0.20
CA VAL A 106 16.18 -4.55 1.03
C VAL A 106 16.08 -5.93 0.40
N ALA A 107 17.19 -6.67 0.38
CA ALA A 107 17.21 -8.04 -0.15
C ALA A 107 16.31 -8.96 0.68
N CYS A 108 15.43 -9.70 0.00
CA CYS A 108 14.48 -10.63 0.58
C CYS A 108 14.42 -11.93 -0.26
N GLN A 109 13.59 -12.88 0.14
CA GLN A 109 13.39 -14.14 -0.58
C GLN A 109 11.88 -14.40 -0.73
N VAL A 110 11.46 -14.78 -1.93
CA VAL A 110 10.11 -15.28 -2.19
C VAL A 110 10.15 -16.80 -2.36
N GLY A 111 9.13 -17.49 -1.86
CA GLY A 111 9.12 -18.96 -1.81
C GLY A 111 9.81 -19.53 -0.56
N PHE A 112 9.78 -20.85 -0.40
CA PHE A 112 10.35 -21.56 0.74
C PHE A 112 11.37 -22.61 0.29
N GLY A 113 12.35 -22.91 1.15
CA GLY A 113 13.30 -24.00 0.90
C GLY A 113 14.11 -23.82 -0.39
N ARG A 114 14.04 -24.80 -1.29
CA ARG A 114 14.76 -24.80 -2.58
C ARG A 114 14.12 -23.89 -3.62
N CYS A 115 12.84 -23.56 -3.44
CA CYS A 115 12.08 -22.61 -4.24
C CYS A 115 12.29 -21.16 -3.83
N ALA A 116 13.16 -20.90 -2.84
CA ALA A 116 13.48 -19.56 -2.40
C ALA A 116 14.30 -18.82 -3.46
N THR A 117 13.71 -17.84 -4.12
CA THR A 117 14.41 -16.99 -5.10
C THR A 117 14.77 -15.64 -4.47
N PRO A 118 16.02 -15.16 -4.62
CA PRO A 118 16.38 -13.82 -4.16
C PRO A 118 15.52 -12.76 -4.84
N SER A 119 15.06 -11.79 -4.06
CA SER A 119 14.31 -10.63 -4.54
C SER A 119 14.64 -9.41 -3.69
N VAL A 120 13.90 -8.33 -3.90
CA VAL A 120 13.96 -7.10 -3.10
C VAL A 120 12.56 -6.73 -2.61
N THR A 121 12.49 -6.11 -1.44
CA THR A 121 11.25 -5.53 -0.92
C THR A 121 10.86 -4.32 -1.77
N GLY A 122 9.57 -4.20 -2.08
CA GLY A 122 8.95 -3.02 -2.67
C GLY A 122 7.64 -2.72 -1.95
N CYS A 123 7.06 -1.55 -2.23
CA CYS A 123 5.79 -1.15 -1.61
C CYS A 123 4.63 -1.74 -2.40
N VAL A 124 3.81 -2.55 -1.74
CA VAL A 124 2.63 -3.19 -2.36
C VAL A 124 1.48 -3.12 -1.37
N GLN A 125 0.43 -2.36 -1.72
CA GLN A 125 -0.73 -2.15 -0.85
C GLN A 125 -0.31 -1.62 0.53
N ASP A 126 0.51 -0.56 0.53
CA ASP A 126 0.86 0.20 1.74
C ASP A 126 1.66 -0.65 2.76
N GLU A 127 2.27 -1.73 2.29
CA GLU A 127 3.07 -2.65 3.10
C GLU A 127 4.36 -3.06 2.36
N PRO A 128 5.53 -3.02 3.04
CA PRO A 128 6.79 -3.52 2.51
C PRO A 128 6.70 -5.01 2.19
N THR A 129 6.60 -5.33 0.90
CA THR A 129 6.38 -6.69 0.41
C THR A 129 7.54 -7.17 -0.45
N CYS A 130 7.99 -8.40 -0.25
CA CYS A 130 9.01 -9.01 -1.10
C CYS A 130 8.45 -9.23 -2.51
N LEU A 131 8.98 -8.53 -3.51
CA LEU A 131 8.41 -8.52 -4.86
C LEU A 131 8.57 -9.87 -5.53
N THR A 132 7.50 -10.37 -6.14
CA THR A 132 7.49 -11.64 -6.86
C THR A 132 7.51 -11.39 -8.37
N GLU A 133 8.54 -10.73 -8.90
CA GLU A 133 8.73 -10.67 -10.37
C GLU A 133 9.37 -11.95 -10.94
N VAL A 134 9.47 -13.00 -10.12
CA VAL A 134 10.24 -14.19 -10.46
C VAL A 134 9.32 -15.19 -11.16
N GLU A 135 9.59 -15.44 -12.44
CA GLU A 135 9.36 -16.76 -13.04
C GLU A 135 9.95 -17.78 -12.06
N LEU A 136 9.09 -18.47 -11.30
CA LEU A 136 9.47 -19.55 -10.40
C LEU A 136 10.53 -20.40 -11.12
N GLY A 137 11.68 -20.57 -10.48
CA GLY A 137 12.85 -21.22 -11.11
C GLY A 137 12.43 -22.51 -11.80
N GLU A 138 13.02 -22.81 -12.97
CA GLU A 138 12.63 -23.92 -13.84
C GLU A 138 12.28 -25.17 -13.02
N ALA A 139 10.97 -25.42 -12.89
CA ALA A 139 10.41 -26.49 -12.08
C ALA A 139 11.13 -27.80 -12.40
N MET A 140 11.75 -28.41 -11.39
CA MET A 140 12.34 -29.74 -11.52
C MET A 140 11.21 -30.76 -11.40
N ASP A 141 11.31 -31.94 -12.01
CA ASP A 141 10.38 -33.01 -11.63
C ASP A 141 10.62 -33.33 -10.14
N GLU A 142 9.53 -33.44 -9.36
CA GLU A 142 9.57 -33.87 -7.96
C GLU A 142 10.43 -35.12 -7.75
N ILE A 143 11.04 -35.24 -6.57
CA ILE A 143 11.67 -36.47 -6.08
C ILE A 143 11.25 -36.68 -4.63
N CYS A 144 10.95 -37.93 -4.24
CA CYS A 144 10.45 -38.23 -2.90
C CYS A 144 11.48 -37.94 -1.80
N ASN A 145 11.54 -36.69 -1.35
CA ASN A 145 12.53 -36.14 -0.42
C ASN A 145 11.91 -35.18 0.62
N GLU A 146 10.58 -35.07 0.66
CA GLU A 146 9.81 -34.17 1.55
C GLU A 146 10.06 -32.67 1.29
N LEU A 147 10.56 -32.31 0.11
CA LEU A 147 10.74 -30.94 -0.36
C LEU A 147 9.86 -30.72 -1.60
N ASP A 148 9.32 -29.51 -1.72
CA ASP A 148 8.75 -28.98 -2.95
C ASP A 148 9.93 -28.61 -3.88
N ASP A 149 10.21 -29.47 -4.86
CA ASP A 149 11.30 -29.35 -5.83
C ASP A 149 10.83 -28.73 -7.16
N ASP A 150 9.53 -28.75 -7.44
CA ASP A 150 8.89 -28.19 -8.65
C ASP A 150 8.24 -26.80 -8.42
N CYS A 151 8.12 -26.38 -7.17
CA CYS A 151 7.63 -25.09 -6.71
C CYS A 151 6.15 -24.81 -7.01
N ASP A 152 5.31 -25.84 -7.13
CA ASP A 152 3.86 -25.70 -7.31
C ASP A 152 3.07 -25.52 -6.00
N GLY A 153 3.76 -25.64 -4.85
CA GLY A 153 3.19 -25.49 -3.51
C GLY A 153 2.63 -26.79 -2.91
N LEU A 154 2.79 -27.93 -3.58
CA LEU A 154 2.59 -29.26 -3.05
C LEU A 154 3.95 -29.87 -2.68
N THR A 155 3.96 -31.09 -2.16
CA THR A 155 5.19 -31.75 -1.74
C THR A 155 5.10 -33.20 -2.17
N ASP A 156 6.12 -33.67 -2.91
CA ASP A 156 6.20 -35.02 -3.42
C ASP A 156 4.96 -35.44 -4.25
N GLU A 157 4.31 -34.52 -4.96
CA GLU A 157 3.24 -34.83 -5.91
C GLU A 157 3.81 -35.39 -7.22
N GLY A 158 3.03 -36.22 -7.92
CA GLY A 158 3.50 -36.87 -9.14
C GLY A 158 4.64 -37.90 -8.95
N VAL A 159 5.28 -37.95 -7.78
CA VAL A 159 6.25 -38.98 -7.40
C VAL A 159 5.62 -40.08 -6.58
N GLY A 160 5.69 -41.30 -7.12
CA GLY A 160 5.30 -42.49 -6.39
C GLY A 160 3.80 -42.54 -6.08
N GLU A 161 3.01 -43.00 -7.06
CA GLU A 161 1.82 -43.80 -6.74
C GLU A 161 2.19 -44.77 -5.60
N PRO A 162 1.37 -44.93 -4.55
CA PRO A 162 1.68 -45.87 -3.49
C PRO A 162 1.70 -47.26 -4.11
N VAL A 163 2.89 -47.72 -4.48
CA VAL A 163 3.19 -49.13 -4.58
C VAL A 163 3.04 -49.65 -3.16
N MET A 164 1.80 -50.01 -2.82
CA MET A 164 1.52 -51.00 -1.82
C MET A 164 2.39 -52.19 -2.20
N ALA A 165 3.59 -52.23 -1.62
CA ALA A 165 4.54 -53.31 -1.75
C ALA A 165 3.90 -54.49 -1.03
N ARG A 166 2.93 -55.13 -1.69
CA ARG A 166 2.40 -56.40 -1.27
C ARG A 166 3.53 -57.38 -1.53
N ALA A 167 4.29 -57.66 -0.47
CA ALA A 167 5.33 -58.67 -0.46
C ALA A 167 4.86 -59.90 -1.23
N LEU A 168 5.44 -60.14 -2.41
CA LEU A 168 5.25 -61.41 -3.08
C LEU A 168 5.86 -62.47 -2.16
N ALA A 169 5.00 -63.28 -1.55
CA ALA A 169 5.44 -64.56 -1.02
C ALA A 169 6.18 -65.31 -2.15
N PRO A 170 7.37 -65.88 -1.89
CA PRO A 170 8.16 -66.51 -2.94
C PRO A 170 7.40 -67.70 -3.54
N GLY A 171 7.17 -67.69 -4.86
CA GLY A 171 6.81 -68.90 -5.61
C GLY A 171 5.57 -68.88 -6.50
N ARG A 172 5.09 -67.75 -7.03
CA ARG A 172 4.05 -67.77 -8.10
C ARG A 172 4.46 -66.95 -9.32
N ASN A 173 4.58 -67.63 -10.46
CA ASN A 173 4.78 -67.03 -11.78
C ASN A 173 3.59 -66.15 -12.16
N PRO A 174 3.80 -64.94 -12.70
CA PRO A 174 2.71 -64.10 -13.17
C PRO A 174 2.20 -64.65 -14.51
N VAL A 175 1.02 -65.26 -14.49
CA VAL A 175 0.20 -65.36 -15.70
C VAL A 175 -0.53 -64.02 -15.81
N LEU A 176 -0.11 -63.19 -16.77
CA LEU A 176 -0.81 -61.96 -17.12
C LEU A 176 -2.25 -62.30 -17.49
N ALA A 177 -3.22 -61.85 -16.69
CA ALA A 177 -4.62 -61.86 -17.05
C ALA A 177 -5.17 -60.45 -16.85
N ARG A 178 -5.34 -59.74 -17.96
CA ARG A 178 -6.11 -58.48 -18.04
C ARG A 178 -7.59 -58.82 -17.81
N ARG A 179 -8.28 -58.07 -16.95
CA ARG A 179 -9.76 -57.94 -16.99
C ARG A 179 -10.15 -56.48 -16.79
N GLU A 180 -11.22 -56.08 -17.46
CA GLU A 180 -11.60 -54.72 -17.86
C GLU A 180 -12.71 -54.11 -16.98
N ASP A 181 -12.98 -54.68 -15.82
CA ASP A 181 -14.27 -54.50 -15.15
C ASP A 181 -14.12 -54.29 -13.64
N GLY A 182 -13.40 -53.22 -13.28
CA GLY A 182 -13.03 -52.84 -11.91
C GLY A 182 -14.15 -52.96 -10.87
N TYR A 183 -14.00 -53.93 -9.96
CA TYR A 183 -14.28 -53.82 -8.51
C TYR A 183 -13.83 -55.13 -7.83
N LEU A 184 -13.05 -55.06 -6.75
CA LEU A 184 -12.68 -56.23 -5.93
C LEU A 184 -13.50 -56.23 -4.64
N MET A 185 -14.36 -57.25 -4.46
CA MET A 185 -14.90 -57.63 -3.15
C MET A 185 -13.97 -58.64 -2.49
N ALA A 186 -13.60 -58.34 -1.25
CA ALA A 186 -12.66 -59.08 -0.42
C ALA A 186 -13.17 -60.47 -0.01
N TRP A 187 -12.28 -61.48 -0.05
CA TRP A 187 -12.02 -62.45 1.02
C TRP A 187 -10.54 -62.83 1.00
#